data_AF-A0A9P6Y4P7-F1
#
_entry.id   AF-A0A9P6Y4P7-F1
#
_cell.length_a   1.000
_cell.length_b   1.000
_cell.length_c   1.000
_cell.angle_alpha   90.00
_cell.angle_beta   90.00
_cell.angle_gamma   90.00
#
_symmetry.space_group_name_H-M   'P 1'
#
loop_
_entity.id
_entity.type
_entity.pdbx_description
1 polymer ?
#
loop_
_entity_poly.entity_id
_entity_poly.type
_entity_poly.pdbx_seq_one_letter_code
_entity_poly.pdbx_strand_id
1 'polypeptide(L)'
;MAVAGIARVGQQPVAALVLDWADSGQPLQAQVQLDASDDLQHWRAVGRDIPLVDLQRAGKRLLQRRLQVDGEARYLRVLAQGDARLPTLRSVLAELPPAPATLPWEWLSLEPVSKGKGEYTFELDGRFPVARADVASADNSLVQWTLFSRDDESAEWQRRSAPWIAYQLQQGAQGQRQQSAAHRRCWC
;
A
#
# COMPACT_ATOMS: atom_id res chain seq x y z
N MET A 1 20.77 17.11 -29.41
CA MET A 1 19.89 18.07 -28.71
C MET A 1 19.09 17.26 -27.69
N ALA A 2 19.53 17.27 -26.43
CA ALA A 2 18.83 16.57 -25.36
C ALA A 2 17.59 17.38 -25.00
N VAL A 3 16.40 16.79 -25.16
CA VAL A 3 15.16 17.42 -24.71
C VAL A 3 15.09 17.23 -23.19
N ALA A 4 15.53 18.24 -22.44
CA ALA A 4 15.29 18.33 -21.01
C ALA A 4 13.87 18.88 -20.81
N GLY A 5 12.93 18.00 -20.46
CA GLY A 5 11.61 18.41 -20.02
C GLY A 5 11.65 18.76 -18.53
N ILE A 6 11.27 19.99 -18.17
CA ILE A 6 11.05 20.38 -16.78
C ILE A 6 9.54 20.30 -16.54
N ALA A 7 9.13 19.51 -15.54
CA ALA A 7 7.75 19.47 -15.08
C ALA A 7 7.66 20.15 -13.70
N ARG A 8 6.69 21.06 -13.53
CA ARG A 8 6.32 21.62 -12.23
C ARG A 8 5.28 20.71 -11.60
N VAL A 9 5.61 20.18 -10.44
CA VAL A 9 4.67 19.43 -9.62
C VAL A 9 3.93 20.42 -8.71
N GLY A 10 2.62 20.22 -8.54
CA GLY A 10 1.80 21.01 -7.60
C GLY A 10 2.20 20.73 -6.14
N GLN A 11 1.40 21.16 -5.17
CA GLN A 11 1.65 20.84 -3.76
C GLN A 11 1.33 19.38 -3.37
N GLN A 12 0.90 18.55 -4.32
CA GLN A 12 0.60 17.15 -4.07
C GLN A 12 1.81 16.28 -4.43
N PRO A 13 2.11 15.24 -3.61
CA PRO A 13 3.16 14.29 -3.94
C PRO A 13 2.85 13.62 -5.29
N VAL A 14 3.89 13.35 -6.07
CA VAL A 14 3.79 12.64 -7.35
C VAL A 14 4.37 11.24 -7.15
N ALA A 15 3.62 10.23 -7.54
CA ALA A 15 4.05 8.84 -7.50
C ALA A 15 4.86 8.46 -8.75
N ALA A 16 4.50 8.99 -9.92
CA ALA A 16 5.22 8.72 -11.16
C ALA A 16 5.06 9.82 -12.21
N LEU A 17 5.98 9.85 -13.17
CA LEU A 17 5.81 10.55 -14.44
C LEU A 17 5.45 9.54 -15.53
N VAL A 18 4.39 9.82 -16.29
CA VAL A 18 4.04 9.09 -17.51
C VAL A 18 4.38 9.96 -18.70
N LEU A 19 5.34 9.51 -19.49
CA LEU A 19 5.80 10.22 -20.68
C LEU A 19 4.99 9.77 -21.89
N ASP A 20 4.58 10.72 -22.72
CA ASP A 20 4.04 10.45 -24.06
C ASP A 20 4.94 11.11 -25.09
N TRP A 21 5.21 10.40 -26.19
CA TRP A 21 6.02 10.89 -27.30
C TRP A 21 5.33 10.62 -28.64
N ALA A 22 5.73 11.37 -29.66
CA ALA A 22 5.31 11.08 -31.02
C ALA A 22 5.89 9.73 -31.47
N ASP A 23 5.09 8.94 -32.18
CA ASP A 23 5.59 7.75 -32.84
C ASP A 23 6.55 8.19 -33.96
N SER A 24 7.83 7.86 -33.80
CA SER A 24 8.88 8.16 -34.76
C SER A 24 9.07 7.05 -35.79
N GLY A 25 8.36 5.92 -35.65
CA GLY A 25 8.60 4.69 -36.40
C GLY A 25 9.94 4.00 -36.08
N GLN A 26 10.72 4.53 -35.14
CA GLN A 26 12.02 3.98 -34.73
C GLN A 26 11.89 3.28 -33.37
N PRO A 27 12.50 2.10 -33.19
CA PRO A 27 12.51 1.44 -31.89
C PRO A 27 13.25 2.30 -30.86
N LEU A 28 12.65 2.46 -29.69
CA LEU A 28 13.27 3.14 -28.55
C LEU A 28 13.77 2.11 -27.55
N GLN A 29 15.06 2.20 -27.21
CA GLN A 29 15.64 1.56 -26.05
C GLN A 29 16.69 2.50 -25.47
N ALA A 30 16.32 3.19 -24.39
CA ALA A 30 17.17 4.18 -23.73
C ALA A 30 17.15 3.98 -22.23
N GLN A 31 18.20 4.48 -21.56
CA GLN A 31 18.23 4.61 -20.12
C GLN A 31 18.18 6.09 -19.77
N VAL A 32 17.42 6.43 -18.72
CA VAL A 32 17.31 7.79 -18.23
C VAL A 32 17.64 7.90 -16.75
N GLN A 33 18.04 9.09 -16.33
CA GLN A 33 18.15 9.51 -14.95
C GLN A 33 17.03 10.49 -14.64
N LEU A 34 16.39 10.30 -13.49
CA LEU A 34 15.39 11.21 -12.95
C LEU A 34 16.02 11.97 -11.78
N ASP A 35 16.03 13.30 -11.88
CA ASP A 35 16.46 14.17 -10.79
C ASP A 35 15.31 15.01 -10.26
N ALA A 36 15.39 15.31 -8.97
CA ALA A 36 14.48 16.17 -8.23
C ALA A 36 15.18 17.43 -7.74
N SER A 37 14.42 18.53 -7.65
CA SER A 37 14.85 19.79 -7.06
C SER A 37 13.67 20.54 -6.47
N ASP A 38 13.91 21.36 -5.46
CA ASP A 38 12.91 22.26 -4.88
C ASP A 38 13.09 23.72 -5.32
N ASP A 39 14.25 24.05 -5.90
CA ASP A 39 14.66 25.42 -6.25
C ASP A 39 15.21 25.58 -7.68
N LEU A 40 15.20 24.52 -8.49
CA LEU A 40 15.79 24.42 -9.84
C LEU A 40 17.33 24.56 -9.91
N GLN A 41 18.00 24.72 -8.77
CA GLN A 41 19.45 24.92 -8.69
C GLN A 41 20.15 23.68 -8.12
N HIS A 42 19.63 23.18 -6.99
CA HIS A 42 20.16 22.01 -6.31
C HIS A 42 19.37 20.78 -6.74
N TRP A 43 20.03 19.93 -7.53
CA TRP A 43 19.44 18.72 -8.08
C TRP A 43 20.01 17.48 -7.40
N ARG A 44 19.12 16.56 -7.04
CA ARG A 44 19.47 15.23 -6.51
C ARG A 44 18.90 14.14 -7.41
N ALA A 45 19.70 13.11 -7.66
CA ALA A 45 19.21 11.93 -8.38
C ALA A 45 18.22 11.16 -7.49
N VAL A 46 17.02 10.93 -8.00
CA VAL A 46 15.96 10.13 -7.35
C VAL A 46 15.68 8.82 -8.09
N GLY A 47 16.20 8.67 -9.31
CA GLY A 47 16.24 7.39 -10.01
C GLY A 47 17.33 7.38 -11.07
N ARG A 48 18.00 6.25 -11.24
CA ARG A 48 19.03 6.03 -12.25
C ARG A 48 18.70 4.76 -13.03
N ASP A 49 19.24 4.68 -14.24
CA ASP A 49 19.11 3.53 -15.15
C ASP A 49 17.66 3.09 -15.35
N ILE A 50 16.76 4.08 -15.49
CA ILE A 50 15.35 3.83 -15.70
C ILE A 50 15.14 3.55 -17.20
N PRO A 51 14.61 2.38 -17.57
CA PRO A 51 14.45 2.03 -18.97
C PRO A 51 13.26 2.77 -19.60
N LEU A 52 13.51 3.40 -20.75
CA LEU A 52 12.49 3.83 -21.70
C LEU A 52 12.52 2.90 -22.90
N VAL A 53 11.39 2.25 -23.17
CA VAL A 53 11.27 1.21 -24.18
C VAL A 53 10.04 1.44 -25.03
N ASP A 54 10.23 1.38 -26.34
CA ASP A 54 9.16 1.34 -27.33
C ASP A 54 9.59 0.42 -28.48
N LEU A 55 9.23 -0.85 -28.38
CA LEU A 55 9.63 -1.88 -29.34
C LEU A 55 8.40 -2.53 -29.94
N GLN A 56 8.37 -2.67 -31.27
CA GLN A 56 7.30 -3.36 -31.96
C GLN A 56 7.84 -4.54 -32.77
N ARG A 57 7.23 -5.72 -32.61
CA ARG A 57 7.58 -6.92 -33.38
C ARG A 57 6.36 -7.81 -33.57
N ALA A 58 6.09 -8.22 -34.81
CA ALA A 58 5.00 -9.14 -35.15
C ALA A 58 3.63 -8.73 -34.56
N GLY A 59 3.28 -7.45 -34.65
CA GLY A 59 2.02 -6.90 -34.13
C GLY A 59 1.96 -6.71 -32.61
N LYS A 60 3.00 -7.10 -31.85
CA LYS A 60 3.09 -6.84 -30.41
C LYS A 60 3.96 -5.62 -30.14
N ARG A 61 3.59 -4.80 -29.14
CA ARG A 61 4.34 -3.62 -28.70
C ARG A 61 4.72 -3.74 -27.23
N LEU A 62 5.99 -3.57 -26.92
CA LEU A 62 6.50 -3.39 -25.55
C LEU A 62 6.72 -1.90 -25.32
N LEU A 63 5.98 -1.34 -24.37
CA LEU A 63 6.02 0.08 -24.04
C LEU A 63 6.34 0.27 -22.56
N GLN A 64 7.46 0.92 -22.25
CA GLN A 64 7.87 1.33 -20.91
C GLN A 64 8.09 2.84 -20.95
N ARG A 65 7.15 3.57 -20.32
CA ARG A 65 7.08 5.05 -20.37
C ARG A 65 6.76 5.70 -19.03
N ARG A 66 6.77 4.91 -17.96
CA ARG A 66 6.43 5.33 -16.60
C ARG A 66 7.67 5.33 -15.74
N LEU A 67 7.99 6.48 -15.14
CA LEU A 67 9.14 6.66 -14.25
C LEU A 67 8.59 6.85 -12.84
N GLN A 68 8.92 5.94 -11.92
CA GLN A 68 8.58 6.12 -10.51
C GLN A 68 9.32 7.33 -9.94
N VAL A 69 8.65 8.06 -9.04
CA VAL A 69 9.22 9.19 -8.32
C VAL A 69 9.28 8.80 -6.85
N ASP A 70 10.50 8.68 -6.33
CA ASP A 70 10.73 8.40 -4.91
C ASP A 70 10.93 9.70 -4.13
N GLY A 71 9.99 9.98 -3.21
CA GLY A 71 10.01 11.15 -2.34
C GLY A 71 9.31 12.38 -2.91
N GLU A 72 9.29 13.45 -2.13
CA GLU A 72 8.65 14.72 -2.50
C GLU A 72 9.62 15.61 -3.28
N ALA A 73 9.12 16.31 -4.30
CA ALA A 73 9.90 17.26 -5.09
C ALA A 73 9.00 18.26 -5.80
N ARG A 74 9.41 19.53 -5.86
CA ARG A 74 8.68 20.56 -6.62
C ARG A 74 8.96 20.53 -8.13
N TYR A 75 10.18 20.16 -8.50
CA TYR A 75 10.64 20.12 -9.88
C TYR A 75 11.30 18.78 -10.17
N LEU A 76 11.00 18.23 -11.35
CA LEU A 76 11.60 17.01 -11.86
C LEU A 76 12.24 17.28 -13.22
N ARG A 77 13.38 16.64 -13.49
CA ARG A 77 14.00 16.59 -14.82
C ARG A 77 14.35 15.15 -15.18
N VAL A 78 14.16 14.83 -16.46
CA VAL A 78 14.56 13.56 -17.06
C VAL A 78 15.74 13.80 -17.98
N LEU A 79 16.82 13.05 -17.78
CA LEU A 79 18.06 13.14 -18.54
C LEU A 79 18.35 11.82 -19.23
N ALA A 80 18.71 11.86 -20.51
CA ALA A 80 19.24 10.70 -21.19
C ALA A 80 20.56 10.27 -20.57
N GLN A 81 20.81 8.96 -20.49
CA GLN A 81 22.11 8.43 -20.13
C GLN A 81 22.86 7.94 -21.37
N GLY A 82 24.19 8.14 -21.35
CA GLY A 82 25.06 7.84 -22.49
C GLY A 82 24.68 8.65 -23.73
N ASP A 83 24.84 8.03 -24.91
CA ASP A 83 24.59 8.68 -26.21
C ASP A 83 23.14 8.51 -26.71
N ALA A 84 22.24 8.04 -25.83
CA ALA A 84 20.85 7.81 -26.19
C ALA A 84 20.14 9.12 -26.58
N ARG A 85 19.44 9.11 -27.71
CA ARG A 85 18.54 10.21 -28.10
C ARG A 85 17.13 9.89 -27.64
N LEU A 86 16.57 10.75 -26.80
CA LEU A 86 15.18 10.65 -26.40
C LEU A 86 14.25 11.18 -27.51
N PRO A 87 13.06 10.58 -27.67
CA PRO A 87 12.08 11.07 -28.62
C PRO A 87 11.53 12.43 -28.20
N THR A 88 10.95 13.16 -29.15
CA THR A 88 10.23 14.39 -28.85
C THR A 88 8.99 14.07 -28.03
N LEU A 89 8.96 14.56 -26.79
CA LEU A 89 7.83 14.40 -25.89
C LEU A 89 6.63 15.21 -26.42
N ARG A 90 5.47 14.57 -26.42
CA ARG A 90 4.17 15.20 -26.69
C ARG A 90 3.55 15.72 -25.40
N SER A 91 3.64 14.94 -24.33
CA SER A 91 3.13 15.33 -23.02
C SER A 91 3.87 14.61 -21.89
N VAL A 92 3.82 15.20 -20.70
CA VAL A 92 4.25 14.57 -19.45
C VAL A 92 3.07 14.65 -18.50
N LEU A 93 2.60 13.51 -18.01
CA LEU A 93 1.54 13.43 -17.02
C LEU A 93 2.13 13.06 -15.67
N ALA A 94 1.69 13.75 -14.63
CA ALA A 94 2.01 13.38 -13.26
C ALA A 94 0.94 12.42 -12.73
N GLU A 95 1.37 11.24 -12.30
CA GLU A 95 0.54 10.28 -11.58
C GLU A 95 0.59 10.62 -10.09
N LEU A 96 -0.56 10.89 -9.50
CA LEU A 96 -0.68 11.08 -8.06
C LEU A 96 -0.65 9.72 -7.36
N PRO A 97 -0.13 9.64 -6.12
CA PRO A 97 -0.25 8.42 -5.34
C PRO A 97 -1.73 8.06 -5.20
N PRO A 98 -2.05 6.75 -5.15
CA PRO A 98 -3.41 6.33 -4.85
C PRO A 98 -3.85 6.97 -3.54
N ALA A 99 -5.10 7.42 -3.48
CA ALA A 99 -5.66 7.87 -2.21
C ALA A 99 -5.42 6.76 -1.17
N PRO A 100 -4.89 7.10 0.02
CA PRO A 100 -4.70 6.09 1.05
C PRO A 100 -6.04 5.37 1.23
N ALA A 101 -6.02 4.03 1.23
CA ALA A 101 -7.20 3.25 1.52
C ALA A 101 -7.59 3.51 2.99
N THR A 102 -8.37 4.56 3.22
CA THR A 102 -8.98 4.86 4.51
C THR A 102 -10.20 3.96 4.65
N LEU A 103 -9.98 2.66 4.81
CA LEU A 103 -10.95 1.82 5.49
C LEU A 103 -10.67 2.02 6.98
N PRO A 104 -11.45 2.85 7.69
CA PRO A 104 -11.31 2.95 9.14
C PRO A 104 -11.59 1.56 9.73
N TRP A 105 -10.64 1.04 10.49
CA TRP A 105 -10.87 -0.17 11.27
C TRP A 105 -11.85 0.16 12.38
N GLU A 106 -12.95 -0.60 12.44
CA GLU A 106 -13.93 -0.49 13.51
C GLU A 106 -13.92 -1.74 14.36
N TRP A 107 -14.06 -1.56 15.67
CA TRP A 107 -14.25 -2.67 16.60
C TRP A 107 -15.73 -3.03 16.62
N LEU A 108 -16.05 -4.24 16.16
CA LEU A 108 -17.37 -4.81 16.36
C LEU A 108 -17.42 -5.53 17.71
N SER A 109 -18.31 -5.09 18.60
CA SER A 109 -18.57 -5.78 19.87
C SER A 109 -19.65 -6.81 19.64
N LEU A 110 -19.38 -8.07 19.99
CA LEU A 110 -20.31 -9.18 19.82
C LEU A 110 -20.77 -9.71 21.16
N GLU A 111 -22.06 -10.02 21.24
CA GLU A 111 -22.61 -10.82 22.33
C GLU A 111 -22.55 -12.31 21.96
N PRO A 112 -22.19 -13.19 22.90
CA PRO A 112 -22.10 -14.61 22.62
C PRO A 112 -23.48 -15.23 22.44
N VAL A 113 -23.65 -16.01 21.37
CA VAL A 113 -24.87 -16.79 21.10
C VAL A 113 -24.93 -18.08 21.93
N SER A 114 -23.77 -18.57 22.39
CA SER A 114 -23.67 -19.73 23.27
C SER A 114 -22.54 -19.55 24.29
N LYS A 115 -22.77 -20.05 25.51
CA LYS A 115 -21.82 -20.04 26.63
C LYS A 115 -21.69 -21.45 27.19
N GLY A 116 -20.54 -22.08 26.96
CA GLY A 116 -20.14 -23.36 27.53
C GLY A 116 -19.17 -23.22 28.70
N LYS A 117 -18.69 -24.34 29.24
CA LYS A 117 -17.63 -24.34 30.26
C LYS A 117 -16.30 -23.93 29.65
N GLY A 118 -16.00 -22.63 29.65
CA GLY A 118 -14.76 -22.08 29.12
C GLY A 118 -14.75 -21.87 27.60
N GLU A 119 -15.91 -22.00 26.95
CA GLU A 119 -16.10 -21.80 25.51
C GLU A 119 -17.22 -20.78 25.29
N TYR A 120 -16.99 -19.85 24.37
CA TYR A 120 -17.95 -18.81 24.00
C TYR A 120 -18.03 -18.79 22.47
N THR A 121 -19.24 -18.92 21.93
CA THR A 121 -19.48 -18.88 20.49
C THR A 121 -20.12 -17.57 20.11
N PHE A 122 -19.62 -16.97 19.03
CA PHE A 122 -20.09 -15.70 18.48
C PHE A 122 -20.41 -15.89 17.00
N GLU A 123 -21.40 -15.15 16.51
CA GLU A 123 -21.76 -15.13 15.10
C GLU A 123 -21.50 -13.73 14.53
N LEU A 124 -20.89 -13.68 13.35
CA LEU A 124 -20.74 -12.46 12.56
C LEU A 124 -21.88 -12.43 11.54
N ASP A 125 -22.50 -11.27 11.35
CA ASP A 125 -23.57 -11.03 10.38
C ASP A 125 -23.07 -10.91 8.92
N GLY A 126 -21.79 -11.21 8.68
CA GLY A 126 -21.17 -11.14 7.38
C GLY A 126 -19.73 -11.64 7.36
N ARG A 127 -19.17 -11.70 6.15
CA ARG A 127 -17.78 -12.07 5.92
C ARG A 127 -16.90 -10.83 6.00
N PHE A 128 -16.43 -10.51 7.21
CA PHE A 128 -15.53 -9.38 7.43
C PHE A 128 -14.06 -9.83 7.43
N PRO A 129 -13.15 -9.04 6.84
CA PRO A 129 -11.71 -9.28 7.00
C PRO A 129 -11.29 -8.91 8.43
N VAL A 130 -11.37 -9.86 9.36
CA VAL A 130 -10.94 -9.67 10.76
C VAL A 130 -9.42 -9.56 10.81
N ALA A 131 -8.89 -8.51 11.42
CA ALA A 131 -7.44 -8.34 11.64
C ALA A 131 -7.02 -8.50 13.10
N ARG A 132 -7.96 -8.29 14.04
CA ARG A 132 -7.76 -8.36 15.48
C ARG A 132 -9.00 -8.92 16.15
N ALA A 133 -8.79 -9.63 17.25
CA ALA A 133 -9.82 -10.03 18.19
C ALA A 133 -9.29 -9.81 19.59
N ASP A 134 -10.16 -9.39 20.50
CA ASP A 134 -9.84 -9.19 21.91
C ASP A 134 -11.07 -9.53 22.76
N VAL A 135 -10.84 -9.93 24.00
CA VAL A 135 -11.90 -10.27 24.96
C VAL A 135 -12.06 -9.09 25.92
N ALA A 136 -13.27 -8.54 26.03
CA ALA A 136 -13.59 -7.53 27.01
C ALA A 136 -14.13 -8.20 28.29
N SER A 137 -13.63 -7.79 29.46
CA SER A 137 -14.27 -8.12 30.75
C SER A 137 -14.84 -6.86 31.40
N ALA A 138 -15.82 -7.01 32.28
CA ALA A 138 -16.35 -5.88 33.03
C ALA A 138 -15.47 -5.54 34.26
N ASP A 139 -14.69 -6.51 34.74
CA ASP A 139 -13.92 -6.47 35.98
C ASP A 139 -12.40 -6.66 35.75
N ASN A 140 -11.64 -6.63 36.84
CA ASN A 140 -10.22 -6.95 36.80
C ASN A 140 -10.05 -8.45 36.53
N SER A 141 -9.56 -8.78 35.35
CA SER A 141 -9.49 -10.17 34.89
C SER A 141 -8.13 -10.47 34.27
N LEU A 142 -7.63 -11.70 34.47
CA LEU A 142 -6.52 -12.29 33.73
C LEU A 142 -7.06 -13.56 33.06
N VAL A 143 -7.23 -13.53 31.73
CA VAL A 143 -7.84 -14.62 30.98
C VAL A 143 -6.89 -15.07 29.89
N GLN A 144 -6.62 -16.37 29.84
CA GLN A 144 -6.00 -17.00 28.69
C GLN A 144 -7.07 -17.50 27.74
N TRP A 145 -7.01 -17.11 26.46
CA TRP A 145 -7.98 -17.52 25.45
C TRP A 145 -7.27 -17.95 24.16
N THR A 146 -7.95 -18.78 23.37
CA THR A 146 -7.54 -19.17 22.01
C THR A 146 -8.74 -18.97 21.10
N LEU A 147 -8.52 -18.35 19.95
CA LEU A 147 -9.60 -18.09 19.00
C LEU A 147 -9.62 -19.13 17.89
N PHE A 148 -10.83 -19.62 17.62
CA PHE A 148 -11.16 -20.50 16.52
C PHE A 148 -12.23 -19.82 15.65
N SER A 149 -12.27 -20.14 14.36
CA SER A 149 -13.36 -19.73 13.48
C SER A 149 -13.73 -20.87 12.52
N ARG A 150 -14.96 -20.84 12.02
CA ARG A 150 -15.47 -21.72 10.98
C ARG A 150 -16.46 -20.93 10.10
N ASP A 151 -16.55 -21.31 8.84
CA ASP A 151 -17.39 -20.62 7.85
C ASP A 151 -18.85 -21.09 7.84
N ASP A 152 -19.10 -22.30 8.37
CA ASP A 152 -20.41 -22.96 8.38
C ASP A 152 -20.55 -23.80 9.66
N GLU A 153 -21.79 -24.08 10.09
CA GLU A 153 -22.05 -24.89 11.28
C GLU A 153 -21.54 -26.33 11.19
N SER A 154 -21.49 -26.87 9.97
CA SER A 154 -21.00 -28.21 9.69
C SER A 154 -19.48 -28.26 9.48
N ALA A 155 -18.83 -27.10 9.32
CA ALA A 155 -17.40 -27.03 9.10
C ALA A 155 -16.59 -27.24 10.39
N GLU A 156 -15.39 -27.78 10.23
CA GLU A 156 -14.45 -27.93 11.33
C GLU A 156 -13.95 -26.58 11.83
N TRP A 157 -13.77 -26.47 13.14
CA TRP A 157 -13.19 -25.29 13.77
C TRP A 157 -11.70 -25.16 13.42
N GLN A 158 -11.33 -24.02 12.83
CA GLN A 158 -9.96 -23.70 12.51
C GLN A 158 -9.36 -22.80 13.60
N ARG A 159 -8.21 -23.19 14.14
CA ARG A 159 -7.50 -22.36 15.11
C ARG A 159 -6.86 -21.15 14.41
N ARG A 160 -7.13 -19.95 14.92
CA ARG A 160 -6.67 -18.69 14.31
C ARG A 160 -5.68 -17.90 15.15
N SER A 161 -5.56 -18.23 16.44
CA SER A 161 -4.53 -17.67 17.32
C SER A 161 -3.76 -18.77 18.06
N ALA A 162 -2.53 -18.46 18.48
CA ALA A 162 -1.93 -19.15 19.62
C ALA A 162 -2.69 -18.76 20.91
N PRO A 163 -2.53 -19.52 22.02
CA PRO A 163 -3.03 -19.09 23.32
C PRO A 163 -2.51 -17.69 23.66
N TRP A 164 -3.42 -16.78 24.01
CA TRP A 164 -3.14 -15.39 24.30
C TRP A 164 -3.63 -15.05 25.70
N ILE A 165 -2.87 -14.26 26.45
CA ILE A 165 -3.26 -13.77 27.78
C ILE A 165 -3.75 -12.32 27.63
N ALA A 166 -5.01 -12.09 27.94
CA ALA A 166 -5.58 -10.75 28.09
C ALA A 166 -5.69 -10.42 29.57
N TYR A 167 -5.36 -9.19 29.94
CA TYR A 167 -5.59 -8.67 31.27
C TYR A 167 -6.28 -7.32 31.22
N GLN A 168 -7.18 -7.11 32.18
CA GLN A 168 -7.89 -5.86 32.35
C GLN A 168 -7.71 -5.39 33.80
N LEU A 169 -7.34 -4.12 33.95
CA LEU A 169 -7.19 -3.46 35.24
C LEU A 169 -7.97 -2.14 35.19
N GLN A 170 -9.00 -1.98 36.01
CA GLN A 170 -9.63 -0.69 36.25
C GLN A 170 -8.68 0.16 37.11
N GLN A 171 -7.94 1.05 36.46
CA GLN A 171 -7.43 2.27 37.11
C GLN A 171 -8.28 3.45 36.62
N GLY A 172 -8.60 4.37 37.53
CA GLY A 172 -9.64 5.39 37.37
C GLY A 172 -9.66 6.15 36.04
N ALA A 173 -10.87 6.53 35.62
CA ALA A 173 -11.30 7.36 34.48
C ALA A 173 -10.78 7.04 33.06
N GLN A 174 -9.64 6.37 32.86
CA GLN A 174 -9.18 5.91 31.54
C GLN A 174 -8.34 4.63 31.72
N GLY A 175 -9.01 3.48 31.80
CA GLY A 175 -8.33 2.18 31.92
C GLY A 175 -7.46 1.88 30.69
N GLN A 176 -6.16 1.66 30.91
CA GLN A 176 -5.27 1.15 29.87
C GLN A 176 -5.63 -0.30 29.55
N ARG A 177 -6.12 -0.54 28.33
CA ARG A 177 -6.36 -1.88 27.78
C ARG A 177 -5.20 -2.27 26.88
N GLN A 178 -4.56 -3.41 27.15
CA GLN A 178 -3.60 -3.99 26.21
C GLN A 178 -4.35 -4.73 25.11
N GLN A 179 -4.13 -4.33 23.86
CA GLN A 179 -4.75 -4.91 22.67
C GLN A 179 -3.87 -6.07 22.15
N SER A 180 -4.49 -7.19 21.77
CA SER A 180 -3.80 -8.38 21.27
C SER A 180 -3.15 -8.20 19.89
N ALA A 181 -2.14 -9.03 19.59
CA ALA A 181 -1.30 -8.93 18.40
C ALA A 181 -2.07 -9.14 17.07
N ALA A 182 -1.83 -8.25 16.11
CA ALA A 182 -2.30 -8.40 14.72
C ALA A 182 -1.63 -9.62 14.05
N HIS A 183 -2.42 -10.50 13.41
CA HIS A 183 -1.88 -11.55 12.53
C HIS A 183 -2.24 -11.27 11.07
N ARG A 184 -1.21 -11.25 10.21
CA ARG A 184 -1.27 -10.86 8.79
C ARG A 184 -1.82 -11.95 7.86
N ARG A 185 -2.85 -12.68 8.24
CA ARG A 185 -3.54 -13.60 7.32
C ARG A 185 -5.02 -13.39 7.44
N CYS A 186 -5.64 -12.97 6.34
CA CYS A 186 -7.08 -12.77 6.23
C CYS A 186 -7.79 -14.02 6.75
N TRP A 187 -8.74 -13.80 7.64
CA TRP A 187 -9.51 -14.83 8.30
C TRP A 187 -10.64 -15.20 7.35
N CYS A 188 -10.33 -16.07 6.40
CA CYS A 188 -11.31 -16.87 5.67
C CYS A 188 -11.12 -18.31 6.17
#